data_AF-A0A351DTJ1-F1
#
_entry.id   AF-A0A351DTJ1-F1
#
_cell.length_a   1.000
_cell.length_b   1.000
_cell.length_c   1.000
_cell.angle_alpha   90.00
_cell.angle_beta   90.00
_cell.angle_gamma   90.00
#
_symmetry.space_group_name_H-M   'P 1'
#
loop_
_entity.id
_entity.type
_entity.pdbx_description
1 polymer ?
#
loop_
_entity_poly.entity_id
_entity_poly.type
_entity_poly.pdbx_seq_one_letter_code
_entity_poly.pdbx_strand_id
1 'polypeptide(L)' 'GLVTNFHQPGSTLLCLVAAATGMAAWKSMYAEALSEGYRFLSYGDGCLLWCNKA' A
#
# COMPACT_ATOMS: atom_id res chain seq x y z
N GLY A 1 7.73 -9.66 5.95
CA GLY A 1 7.15 -8.33 5.68
C GLY A 1 7.56 -7.87 4.31
N LEU A 2 6.84 -6.91 3.73
CA LEU A 2 7.09 -6.29 2.44
C LEU A 2 7.35 -4.79 2.64
N VAL A 3 8.47 -4.28 2.14
CA VAL A 3 8.72 -2.84 2.03
C VAL A 3 8.45 -2.42 0.59
N THR A 4 7.61 -1.41 0.38
CA THR A 4 7.24 -0.96 -0.96
C THR A 4 6.75 0.49 -0.95
N ASN A 5 6.55 1.09 -2.12
CA ASN A 5 6.00 2.45 -2.26
C ASN A 5 4.46 2.44 -2.26
N PHE A 6 3.84 3.62 -2.22
CA PHE A 6 2.42 3.77 -2.55
C PHE A 6 2.19 3.79 -4.06
N HIS A 7 1.58 2.73 -4.59
CA HIS A 7 1.38 2.51 -6.03
C HIS A 7 0.10 3.12 -6.59
N GLN A 8 0.09 3.44 -7.88
CA GLN A 8 -1.08 3.99 -8.57
C GLN A 8 -2.29 3.02 -8.56
N PRO A 9 -3.53 3.55 -8.45
CA PRO A 9 -4.75 2.77 -8.69
C PRO A 9 -4.74 2.02 -10.02
N GLY A 10 -5.08 0.73 -10.00
CA GLY A 10 -5.12 -0.13 -11.19
C GLY A 10 -3.78 -0.74 -11.60
N SER A 11 -2.69 -0.51 -10.86
CA SER A 11 -1.40 -1.15 -11.11
C SER A 11 -1.34 -2.59 -10.58
N THR A 12 -0.48 -3.42 -11.18
CA THR A 12 -0.22 -4.79 -10.70
C THR A 12 0.46 -4.82 -9.33
N LEU A 13 1.25 -3.79 -8.99
CA LEU A 13 1.86 -3.65 -7.67
C LEU A 13 0.81 -3.36 -6.59
N LEU A 14 -0.24 -2.61 -6.92
CA LEU A 14 -1.38 -2.45 -6.01
C LEU A 14 -2.11 -3.78 -5.78
N CYS A 15 -2.20 -4.65 -6.79
CA CYS A 15 -2.74 -6.00 -6.61
C CYS A 15 -1.88 -6.84 -5.64
N LEU A 16 -0.55 -6.72 -5.71
CA LEU A 16 0.36 -7.38 -4.75
C LEU A 16 0.14 -6.86 -3.33
N VAL A 17 0.02 -5.54 -3.14
CA VAL A 17 -0.29 -4.94 -1.83
C VAL A 17 -1.65 -5.46 -1.33
N ALA A 18 -2.67 -5.48 -2.18
CA ALA A 18 -3.99 -5.97 -1.83
C ALA A 18 -4.00 -7.45 -1.42
N ALA A 19 -3.20 -8.29 -2.08
CA ALA A 19 -3.02 -9.70 -1.71
C ALA A 19 -2.27 -9.86 -0.38
N ALA A 20 -1.31 -8.99 -0.10
CA ALA A 20 -0.51 -9.01 1.12
C ALA A 20 -1.28 -8.53 2.36
N THR A 21 -2.16 -7.53 2.21
CA THR A 21 -2.86 -6.88 3.34
C THR A 21 -4.35 -7.24 3.43
N GLY A 22 -4.93 -7.80 2.36
CA GLY A 22 -6.37 -8.01 2.23
C GLY A 22 -7.11 -6.80 1.63
N MET A 23 -8.26 -7.06 1.01
CA MET A 23 -9.01 -6.11 0.16
C MET A 23 -9.56 -4.88 0.88
N ALA A 24 -9.93 -4.99 2.15
CA ALA A 24 -10.43 -3.86 2.94
C ALA A 24 -9.28 -3.00 3.48
N ALA A 25 -8.20 -3.64 3.94
CA ALA A 25 -7.12 -2.97 4.66
C ALA A 25 -6.27 -2.06 3.76
N TRP A 26 -5.97 -2.45 2.51
CA TRP A 26 -5.17 -1.59 1.64
C TRP A 26 -5.90 -0.29 1.30
N LYS A 27 -7.23 -0.33 1.13
CA LYS A 27 -8.04 0.85 0.79
C LYS A 27 -8.05 1.87 1.93
N SER A 28 -8.25 1.41 3.17
CA SER A 28 -8.22 2.31 4.33
C SER A 28 -6.84 2.89 4.55
N MET A 29 -5.77 2.10 4.42
CA MET A 29 -4.39 2.57 4.50
C MET A 29 -4.07 3.64 3.45
N TYR A 30 -4.51 3.44 2.20
CA TYR A 30 -4.30 4.42 1.12
C TYR A 30 -5.12 5.71 1.32
N ALA A 31 -6.33 5.60 1.88
CA ALA A 31 -7.16 6.76 2.19
C ALA A 31 -6.52 7.62 3.30
N GLU A 32 -6.01 6.97 4.35
CA GLU A 32 -5.27 7.64 5.42
C GLU A 32 -3.99 8.32 4.91
N ALA A 33 -3.20 7.62 4.10
CA ALA A 33 -1.99 8.19 3.51
C ALA A 33 -2.31 9.42 2.64
N LEU A 34 -3.44 9.41 1.95
CA LEU A 34 -3.90 10.56 1.17
C LEU A 34 -4.34 11.73 2.06
N SER A 35 -5.07 11.48 3.16
CA SER A 35 -5.50 12.54 4.09
C SER A 35 -4.33 13.17 4.82
N GLU A 36 -3.31 12.39 5.15
CA GLU A 36 -2.09 12.84 5.82
C GLU A 36 -1.05 13.43 4.85
N GLY A 37 -1.35 13.50 3.55
CA GLY A 37 -0.49 14.16 2.56
C GLY A 37 0.79 13.41 2.22
N TYR A 38 0.78 12.07 2.30
CA TYR A 38 1.92 11.25 1.88
C TYR A 38 2.21 11.45 0.40
N ARG A 39 3.48 11.31 0.03
CA ARG A 39 3.93 11.35 -1.36
C ARG A 39 3.81 9.95 -1.95
N PHE A 40 3.20 9.83 -3.12
CA PHE A 40 2.96 8.55 -3.79
C PHE A 40 4.02 8.27 -4.86
N LEU A 41 3.99 7.05 -5.39
CA LEU A 41 4.82 6.55 -6.49
C LEU A 41 6.31 6.41 -6.13
N SER A 42 7.16 6.29 -7.15
CA SER A 42 8.53 5.80 -7.06
C SER A 42 9.45 6.60 -6.13
N TYR A 43 9.22 7.92 -6.02
CA TYR A 43 10.02 8.82 -5.17
C TYR A 43 9.23 9.35 -3.96
N GLY A 44 8.07 8.74 -3.73
CA GLY A 44 7.22 9.03 -2.59
C GLY A 44 7.70 8.34 -1.31
N ASP A 45 6.79 8.28 -0.37
CA ASP A 45 7.01 7.60 0.90
C ASP A 45 6.81 6.08 0.74
N GLY A 46 7.39 5.34 1.68
CA GLY A 46 7.33 3.88 1.72
C GLY A 46 6.32 3.37 2.75
N CYS A 47 5.77 2.20 2.49
CA CYS A 47 5.01 1.41 3.44
C CYS A 47 5.79 0.13 3.80
N LEU A 48 5.69 -0.26 5.06
CA LEU A 48 6.21 -1.51 5.59
C LEU A 48 5.03 -2.37 6.06
N LEU A 49 4.81 -3.48 5.37
CA LEU A 49 3.65 -4.34 5.51
C LEU A 49 4.05 -5.65 6.20
N TRP A 50 3.40 -5.98 7.30
CA TRP A 50 3.52 -7.29 7.93
C TRP A 50 2.49 -8.24 7.33
N CYS A 51 2.93 -9.02 6.36
CA CYS A 51 2.15 -10.17 5.88
C CYS A 51 2.19 -11.23 6.99
N ASN A 52 1.09 -11.36 7.76
CA ASN A 52 0.93 -12.49 8.66
C ASN A 52 0.83 -13.76 7.83
N LYS A 53 1.65 -14.77 8.14
CA LYS A 53 1.39 -16.12 7.65
C LYS A 53 0.11 -16.58 8.34
N ALA A 54 -0.94 -16.81 7.54
CA ALA A 54 -2.04 -17.65 7.97
C ALA A 54 -1.50 -19.04 8.36
#